data_AF-A0AAD0NIE9-F1
#
_entry.id   AF-A0AAD0NIE9-F1
#
_cell.length_a   1.000
_cell.length_b   1.000
_cell.length_c   1.000
_cell.angle_alpha   90.00
_cell.angle_beta   90.00
_cell.angle_gamma   90.00
#
_symmetry.space_group_name_H-M   'P 1'
#
loop_
_entity.id
_entity.type
_entity.pdbx_description
1 polymer ?
#
loop_
_entity_poly.entity_id
_entity_poly.type
_entity_poly.pdbx_seq_one_letter_code
_entity_poly.pdbx_strand_id
1 'polypeptide(L)'
;MDLLRQFISSDEISHLILPAERWCWIARGGRAEVLVLDEVLRETMGRDALDTRRFKHFGRINKVLDALDLDPTSYRNIDCTRIDRDIRDGERRWKLQSDYEMVSYALHSYLVGKNFDNDIEVKRHMEAAVQIGNSPVMALESLDEQFWMAIAERKGHQGH
;
A
#
# COMPACT_ATOMS: atom_id res chain seq x y z
N MET A 1 -0.85 5.60 12.56
CA MET A 1 -0.84 6.36 11.29
C MET A 1 -2.28 6.51 10.82
N ASP A 2 -2.61 7.62 10.18
CA ASP A 2 -3.94 7.92 9.64
C ASP A 2 -3.94 7.84 8.11
N LEU A 3 -4.70 6.89 7.56
CA LEU A 3 -4.84 6.70 6.12
C LEU A 3 -5.77 7.74 5.49
N LEU A 4 -6.70 8.35 6.24
CA LEU A 4 -7.60 9.34 5.67
C LEU A 4 -6.83 10.57 5.16
N ARG A 5 -5.97 11.16 5.99
CA ARG A 5 -5.17 12.33 5.60
C ARG A 5 -4.19 12.07 4.45
N GLN A 6 -3.78 10.82 4.23
CA GLN A 6 -2.83 10.49 3.16
C GLN A 6 -3.48 10.30 1.78
N PHE A 7 -4.78 9.99 1.73
CA PHE A 7 -5.47 9.64 0.47
C PHE A 7 -6.52 10.64 0.03
N ILE A 8 -6.89 11.58 0.90
CA ILE A 8 -7.90 12.59 0.61
C ILE A 8 -7.16 13.87 0.20
N SER A 9 -7.49 14.42 -0.98
CA SER A 9 -6.97 15.73 -1.37
C SER A 9 -7.54 16.82 -0.44
N SER A 10 -6.88 17.96 -0.33
CA SER A 10 -7.40 19.14 0.37
C SER A 10 -8.86 19.44 0.01
N ASP A 11 -9.22 19.31 -1.27
CA ASP A 11 -10.58 19.59 -1.77
C ASP A 11 -11.60 18.54 -1.32
N GLU A 12 -11.24 17.25 -1.27
CA GLU A 12 -12.13 16.17 -0.81
C GLU A 12 -12.35 16.20 0.73
N ILE A 13 -11.39 16.71 1.49
CA ILE A 13 -11.50 16.93 2.94
C ILE A 13 -12.65 17.90 3.25
N SER A 14 -12.80 18.94 2.43
CA SER A 14 -13.86 19.94 2.61
C SER A 14 -15.26 19.32 2.53
N HIS A 15 -15.49 18.37 1.61
CA HIS A 15 -16.77 17.68 1.43
C HIS A 15 -17.14 16.74 2.58
N LEU A 16 -16.16 16.08 3.21
CA LEU A 16 -16.38 15.18 4.34
C LEU A 16 -16.76 15.91 5.63
N ILE A 17 -16.17 17.09 5.87
CA ILE A 17 -16.30 17.83 7.13
C ILE A 17 -17.49 18.77 7.15
N LEU A 18 -18.03 19.16 5.99
CA LEU A 18 -19.16 20.10 5.86
C LEU A 18 -20.35 19.84 6.79
N PRO A 19 -20.74 18.59 7.14
CA PRO A 19 -21.84 18.37 8.08
C PRO A 19 -21.50 18.62 9.56
N ALA A 20 -20.21 18.62 9.95
CA ALA A 20 -19.81 18.52 11.36
C ALA A 20 -18.78 19.56 11.82
N GLU A 21 -18.20 20.37 10.91
CA GLU A 21 -17.13 21.37 11.14
C GLU A 21 -15.80 20.80 11.69
N ARG A 22 -15.85 19.62 12.31
CA ARG A 22 -14.76 18.89 12.92
C ARG A 22 -15.05 17.39 12.88
N TRP A 23 -14.07 16.60 12.48
CA TRP A 23 -14.09 15.14 12.60
C TRP A 23 -13.01 14.68 13.56
N CYS A 24 -13.35 13.74 14.44
CA CYS A 24 -12.44 13.17 15.43
C CYS A 24 -12.44 11.65 15.30
N TRP A 25 -11.26 11.03 15.35
CA TRP A 25 -11.14 9.58 15.42
C TRP A 25 -9.88 9.19 16.20
N ILE A 26 -9.79 7.92 16.59
CA ILE A 26 -8.58 7.36 17.18
C ILE A 26 -7.77 6.66 16.09
N ALA A 27 -6.56 7.13 15.80
CA ALA A 27 -5.67 6.49 14.83
C ALA A 27 -5.05 5.21 15.38
N ARG A 28 -4.48 4.37 14.49
CA ARG A 28 -3.84 3.09 14.87
C ARG A 28 -2.76 3.20 15.96
N GLY A 29 -2.12 4.36 16.08
CA GLY A 29 -1.14 4.61 17.14
C GLY A 29 -1.75 4.99 18.49
N GLY A 30 -3.06 4.79 18.70
CA GLY A 30 -3.79 5.12 19.92
C GLY A 30 -4.01 6.61 20.17
N ARG A 31 -3.63 7.47 19.22
CA ARG A 31 -3.75 8.94 19.34
C ARG A 31 -5.08 9.42 18.79
N ALA A 32 -5.68 10.39 19.46
CA ALA A 32 -6.80 11.13 18.91
C ALA A 32 -6.30 12.01 17.77
N GLU A 33 -6.85 11.81 16.59
CA GLU A 33 -6.66 12.64 15.41
C GLU A 33 -7.91 13.50 15.21
N VAL A 34 -7.71 14.73 14.76
CA VAL A 34 -8.78 15.68 14.53
C VAL A 34 -8.57 16.31 13.18
N LEU A 35 -9.58 16.29 12.32
CA LEU A 35 -9.61 17.06 11.09
C LEU A 35 -10.54 18.25 11.30
N VAL A 36 -10.00 19.46 11.12
CA VAL A 36 -10.73 20.73 11.27
C VAL A 36 -10.76 21.39 9.91
N LEU A 37 -11.90 21.99 9.56
CA LEU A 37 -12.02 22.80 8.35
C LEU A 37 -11.16 24.06 8.51
N ASP A 38 -10.15 24.24 7.65
CA ASP A 38 -9.37 25.48 7.57
C ASP A 38 -10.12 26.53 6.73
N GLU A 39 -9.98 27.82 7.02
CA GLU A 39 -10.62 28.91 6.27
C GLU A 39 -10.17 28.92 4.80
N VAL A 40 -8.93 28.51 4.53
CA VAL A 40 -8.38 28.37 3.17
C VAL A 40 -9.09 27.27 2.36
N LEU A 41 -9.60 26.22 3.03
CA LEU A 41 -10.34 25.13 2.40
C LEU A 41 -11.79 25.51 2.05
N ARG A 42 -12.33 26.58 2.64
CA ARG A 42 -13.68 27.08 2.30
C ARG A 42 -13.73 27.75 0.94
N GLU A 43 -12.63 28.35 0.49
CA GLU A 43 -12.58 29.11 -0.77
C GLU A 43 -12.35 28.20 -2.01
N THR A 44 -11.73 27.04 -1.82
CA THR A 44 -11.49 26.05 -2.89
C THR A 44 -12.71 25.15 -3.10
N MET A 45 -13.84 25.73 -3.48
CA MET A 45 -15.05 24.96 -3.83
C MET A 45 -14.94 24.34 -5.23
N GLY A 46 -14.36 23.15 -5.31
CA GLY A 46 -14.53 22.23 -6.44
C GLY A 46 -15.64 21.22 -6.16
N ARG A 47 -16.56 21.00 -7.11
CA ARG A 47 -17.66 19.99 -7.03
C ARG A 47 -17.19 18.55 -7.28
N ASP A 48 -15.96 18.21 -6.90
CA ASP A 48 -15.51 16.83 -7.07
C ASP A 48 -15.95 16.00 -5.86
N ALA A 49 -16.92 15.13 -6.10
CA ALA A 49 -17.40 14.16 -5.12
C ALA A 49 -16.24 13.25 -4.69
N LEU A 50 -16.21 12.89 -3.41
CA LEU A 50 -15.24 11.96 -2.83
C LEU A 50 -15.06 10.73 -3.73
N ASP A 51 -13.86 10.54 -4.30
CA ASP A 51 -13.60 9.35 -5.12
C ASP A 51 -13.40 8.14 -4.21
N THR A 52 -14.52 7.51 -3.85
CA THR A 52 -14.57 6.29 -3.02
C THR A 52 -13.68 5.17 -3.56
N ARG A 53 -13.33 5.17 -4.86
CA ARG A 53 -12.42 4.18 -5.45
C ARG A 53 -11.01 4.25 -4.88
N ARG A 54 -10.59 5.41 -4.36
CA ARG A 54 -9.29 5.57 -3.66
C ARG A 54 -9.22 4.80 -2.35
N PHE A 55 -10.36 4.51 -1.73
CA PHE A 55 -10.44 3.76 -0.48
C PHE A 55 -10.56 2.26 -0.67
N LYS A 56 -10.69 1.78 -1.92
CA LYS A 56 -10.92 0.37 -2.25
C LYS A 56 -9.91 -0.57 -1.60
N HIS A 57 -8.66 -0.12 -1.40
CA HIS A 57 -7.58 -0.94 -0.85
C HIS A 57 -7.27 -0.66 0.62
N PHE A 58 -7.99 0.21 1.33
CA PHE A 58 -7.68 0.57 2.72
C PHE A 58 -7.57 -0.64 3.65
N GLY A 59 -8.50 -1.59 3.52
CA GLY A 59 -8.45 -2.84 4.29
C GLY A 59 -7.18 -3.65 4.02
N ARG A 60 -6.71 -3.68 2.77
CA ARG A 60 -5.50 -4.41 2.36
C ARG A 60 -4.23 -3.67 2.77
N ILE A 61 -4.19 -2.34 2.62
CA ILE A 61 -3.09 -1.50 3.11
C ILE A 61 -2.92 -1.72 4.62
N ASN A 62 -4.02 -1.72 5.38
CA ASN A 62 -3.99 -2.01 6.80
C ASN A 62 -3.40 -3.39 7.11
N LYS A 63 -3.76 -4.43 6.36
CA LYS A 63 -3.17 -5.78 6.50
C LYS A 63 -1.67 -5.80 6.18
N VAL A 64 -1.22 -5.07 5.17
CA VAL A 64 0.21 -4.92 4.85
C VAL A 64 0.93 -4.26 6.02
N LEU A 65 0.38 -3.16 6.55
CA LEU A 65 0.96 -2.47 7.70
C LEU A 65 1.04 -3.36 8.94
N ASP A 66 0.00 -4.16 9.20
CA ASP A 66 -0.02 -5.12 10.31
C ASP A 66 1.04 -6.22 10.15
N ALA A 67 1.24 -6.71 8.93
CA ALA A 67 2.23 -7.74 8.65
C ALA A 67 3.68 -7.23 8.72
N LEU A 68 3.91 -5.93 8.55
CA LEU A 68 5.23 -5.33 8.76
C LEU A 68 5.60 -5.23 10.25
N ASP A 69 4.65 -5.42 11.17
CA ASP A 69 4.83 -5.38 12.64
C ASP A 69 5.68 -4.19 13.11
N LEU A 70 5.43 -3.02 12.54
CA LEU A 70 6.24 -1.83 12.79
C LEU A 70 5.89 -1.21 14.13
N ASP A 71 6.85 -0.53 14.75
CA ASP A 71 6.59 0.24 15.96
C ASP A 71 5.76 1.52 15.63
N PRO A 72 5.08 2.12 16.64
CA PRO A 72 4.25 3.32 16.47
C PRO A 72 4.91 4.52 15.76
N THR A 73 6.23 4.66 15.83
CA THR A 73 6.98 5.74 15.18
C THR A 73 7.35 5.41 13.74
N SER A 74 7.70 4.15 13.45
CA SER A 74 7.98 3.67 12.10
C SER A 74 6.77 3.78 11.17
N TYR A 75 5.54 3.62 11.68
CA TYR A 75 4.33 3.87 10.89
C TYR A 75 4.20 5.29 10.35
N ARG A 76 4.93 6.30 10.85
CA ARG A 76 4.80 7.67 10.32
C ARG A 76 5.53 7.87 8.99
N ASN A 77 6.53 7.03 8.72
CA ASN A 77 7.41 7.20 7.57
C ASN A 77 7.05 6.29 6.39
N ILE A 78 6.02 5.44 6.55
CA ILE A 78 5.58 4.55 5.48
C ILE A 78 4.71 5.34 4.51
N ASP A 79 5.05 5.24 3.24
CA ASP A 79 4.26 5.78 2.13
C ASP A 79 3.13 4.80 1.78
N CYS A 80 1.92 5.02 2.29
CA CYS A 80 0.78 4.16 1.93
C CYS A 80 0.34 4.31 0.49
N THR A 81 0.65 5.43 -0.18
CA THR A 81 0.36 5.59 -1.60
C THR A 81 1.23 4.66 -2.46
N ARG A 82 2.45 4.35 -1.99
CA ARG A 82 3.28 3.28 -2.55
C ARG A 82 2.63 1.92 -2.36
N ILE A 83 2.15 1.60 -1.16
CA ILE A 83 1.50 0.31 -0.90
C ILE A 83 0.24 0.13 -1.78
N ASP A 84 -0.60 1.16 -1.90
CA ASP A 84 -1.76 1.13 -2.80
C ASP A 84 -1.35 0.89 -4.27
N ARG A 85 -0.30 1.57 -4.72
CA ARG A 85 0.25 1.36 -6.08
C ARG A 85 0.74 -0.06 -6.28
N ASP A 86 1.47 -0.61 -5.31
CA ASP A 86 2.00 -1.97 -5.37
C ASP A 86 0.85 -3.01 -5.43
N ILE A 87 -0.24 -2.79 -4.67
CA ILE A 87 -1.45 -3.62 -4.76
C ILE A 87 -2.07 -3.56 -6.16
N ARG A 88 -2.26 -2.35 -6.71
CA ARG A 88 -2.83 -2.16 -8.06
C ARG A 88 -1.95 -2.76 -9.15
N ASP A 89 -0.63 -2.69 -8.98
CA ASP A 89 0.32 -3.30 -9.91
C ASP A 89 0.23 -4.83 -9.87
N GLY A 90 0.09 -5.43 -8.68
CA GLY A 90 -0.21 -6.85 -8.52
C GLY A 90 -1.50 -7.25 -9.23
N GLU A 91 -2.61 -6.55 -8.95
CA GLU A 91 -3.92 -6.78 -9.62
C GLU A 91 -3.79 -6.75 -11.15
N ARG A 92 -3.07 -5.74 -11.68
CA ARG A 92 -3.01 -5.51 -13.12
C ARG A 92 -2.06 -6.46 -13.84
N ARG A 93 -0.84 -6.63 -13.32
CA ARG A 93 0.27 -7.36 -13.95
C ARG A 93 0.13 -8.86 -13.76
N TRP A 94 -0.19 -9.29 -12.55
CA TRP A 94 -0.23 -10.70 -12.15
C TRP A 94 -1.66 -11.24 -12.00
N LYS A 95 -2.67 -10.42 -12.28
CA LYS A 95 -4.10 -10.80 -12.20
C LYS A 95 -4.50 -11.34 -10.83
N LEU A 96 -3.86 -10.83 -9.76
CA LEU A 96 -4.15 -11.23 -8.38
C LEU A 96 -5.61 -10.89 -8.05
N GLN A 97 -6.31 -11.81 -7.40
CA GLN A 97 -7.75 -11.66 -7.13
C GLN A 97 -8.08 -11.67 -5.64
N SER A 98 -7.30 -12.38 -4.83
CA SER A 98 -7.57 -12.49 -3.41
C SER A 98 -6.86 -11.42 -2.58
N ASP A 99 -7.44 -11.11 -1.42
CA ASP A 99 -6.81 -10.23 -0.42
C ASP A 99 -5.42 -10.73 -0.02
N TYR A 100 -5.29 -12.05 0.12
CA TYR A 100 -4.02 -12.70 0.47
C TYR A 100 -2.93 -12.36 -0.55
N GLU A 101 -3.21 -12.62 -1.83
CA GLU A 101 -2.25 -12.38 -2.91
C GLU A 101 -1.84 -10.92 -3.00
N MET A 102 -2.81 -10.01 -2.92
CA MET A 102 -2.54 -8.57 -3.02
C MET A 102 -1.68 -8.07 -1.86
N VAL A 103 -1.97 -8.51 -0.63
CA VAL A 103 -1.21 -8.15 0.56
C VAL A 103 0.21 -8.72 0.50
N SER A 104 0.33 -10.01 0.19
CA SER A 104 1.63 -10.69 0.08
C SER A 104 2.49 -10.12 -1.05
N TYR A 105 1.92 -9.79 -2.20
CA TYR A 105 2.64 -9.13 -3.29
C TYR A 105 3.14 -7.75 -2.88
N ALA A 106 2.28 -6.94 -2.24
CA ALA A 106 2.66 -5.62 -1.77
C ALA A 106 3.75 -5.68 -0.68
N LEU A 107 3.73 -6.68 0.20
CA LEU A 107 4.80 -6.93 1.18
C LEU A 107 6.14 -7.22 0.50
N HIS A 108 6.18 -8.12 -0.50
CA HIS A 108 7.40 -8.40 -1.25
C HIS A 108 7.93 -7.16 -1.98
N SER A 109 7.05 -6.38 -2.63
CA SER A 109 7.43 -5.11 -3.27
C SER A 109 7.95 -4.06 -2.28
N TYR A 110 7.40 -4.05 -1.07
CA TYR A 110 7.84 -3.13 -0.03
C TYR A 110 9.22 -3.52 0.51
N LEU A 111 9.40 -4.79 0.88
CA LEU A 111 10.59 -5.33 1.54
C LEU A 111 11.78 -5.54 0.59
N VAL A 112 11.56 -6.13 -0.58
CA VAL A 112 12.62 -6.43 -1.57
C VAL A 112 12.89 -5.22 -2.47
N GLY A 113 11.90 -4.33 -2.60
CA GLY A 113 11.99 -3.11 -3.38
C GLY A 113 11.07 -3.11 -4.61
N LYS A 114 10.82 -1.91 -5.12
CA LYS A 114 9.92 -1.68 -6.26
C LYS A 114 10.33 -2.55 -7.45
N ASN A 115 9.34 -3.07 -8.16
CA ASN A 115 9.52 -3.92 -9.33
C ASN A 115 10.41 -5.15 -9.06
N PHE A 116 10.35 -5.74 -7.86
CA PHE A 116 11.07 -6.99 -7.54
C PHE A 116 10.76 -8.11 -8.55
N ASP A 117 9.54 -8.12 -9.06
CA ASP A 117 9.02 -9.04 -10.07
C ASP A 117 9.57 -8.79 -11.49
N ASN A 118 10.44 -7.79 -11.69
CA ASN A 118 11.22 -7.62 -12.92
C ASN A 118 12.55 -8.39 -12.90
N ASP A 119 13.00 -8.88 -11.73
CA ASP A 119 14.14 -9.79 -11.67
C ASP A 119 13.80 -11.07 -12.44
N ILE A 120 14.71 -11.51 -13.31
CA ILE A 120 14.47 -12.62 -14.25
C ILE A 120 14.14 -13.91 -13.50
N GLU A 121 14.81 -14.17 -12.37
CA GLU A 121 14.59 -15.38 -11.59
C GLU A 121 13.23 -15.32 -10.90
N VAL A 122 12.92 -14.22 -10.21
CA VAL A 122 11.61 -14.01 -9.55
C VAL A 122 10.47 -14.17 -10.55
N LYS A 123 10.57 -13.46 -11.68
CA LYS A 123 9.57 -13.48 -12.73
C LYS A 123 9.34 -14.90 -13.26
N ARG A 124 10.42 -15.65 -13.51
CA ARG A 124 10.35 -17.04 -13.99
C ARG A 124 9.63 -17.94 -12.98
N HIS A 125 9.88 -17.80 -11.68
CA HIS A 125 9.20 -18.57 -10.64
C HIS A 125 7.70 -18.25 -10.58
N MET A 126 7.35 -16.96 -10.62
CA MET A 126 5.94 -16.52 -10.63
C MET A 126 5.20 -16.99 -11.89
N GLU A 127 5.83 -16.89 -13.07
CA GLU A 127 5.26 -17.36 -14.34
C GLU A 127 5.07 -18.89 -14.36
N ALA A 128 6.04 -19.65 -13.83
CA ALA A 128 5.94 -21.10 -13.73
C ALA A 128 4.76 -21.53 -12.85
N ALA A 129 4.52 -20.84 -11.73
CA ALA A 129 3.35 -21.10 -10.89
C ALA A 129 2.03 -20.84 -11.62
N VAL A 130 1.94 -19.75 -12.39
CA VAL A 130 0.76 -19.46 -13.20
C VAL A 130 0.51 -20.54 -14.26
N GLN A 131 1.57 -21.04 -14.90
CA GLN A 131 1.46 -22.09 -15.93
C GLN A 131 0.88 -23.40 -15.39
N ILE A 132 1.13 -23.73 -14.12
CA ILE A 132 0.58 -24.92 -13.46
C ILE A 132 -0.76 -24.65 -12.75
N GLY A 133 -1.35 -23.46 -12.92
CA GLY A 133 -2.64 -23.08 -12.36
C GLY A 133 -2.59 -22.60 -10.90
N ASN A 134 -1.40 -22.33 -10.36
CA ASN A 134 -1.22 -21.79 -9.02
C ASN A 134 -1.14 -20.26 -9.01
N SER A 135 -1.35 -19.69 -7.83
CA SER A 135 -1.11 -18.26 -7.61
C SER A 135 0.38 -17.93 -7.83
N PRO A 136 0.72 -16.85 -8.56
CA PRO A 136 2.11 -16.42 -8.71
C PRO A 136 2.75 -16.04 -7.37
N VAL A 137 1.96 -15.66 -6.37
CA VAL A 137 2.46 -15.28 -5.04
C VAL A 137 2.88 -16.51 -4.23
N MET A 138 2.22 -17.67 -4.42
CA MET A 138 2.66 -18.92 -3.79
C MET A 138 4.07 -19.32 -4.24
N ALA A 139 4.49 -18.94 -5.45
CA ALA A 139 5.85 -19.16 -5.90
C ALA A 139 6.86 -18.42 -5.02
N LEU A 140 6.51 -17.20 -4.58
CA LEU A 140 7.39 -16.36 -3.76
C LEU A 140 7.63 -16.98 -2.38
N GLU A 141 6.62 -17.62 -1.81
CA GLU A 141 6.71 -18.32 -0.52
C GLU A 141 7.56 -19.59 -0.58
N SER A 142 7.70 -20.18 -1.77
CA SER A 142 8.57 -21.35 -1.96
C SER A 142 10.06 -20.99 -2.08
N LEU A 143 10.38 -19.70 -2.23
CA LEU A 143 11.75 -19.21 -2.32
C LEU A 143 12.31 -19.00 -0.92
N ASP A 144 13.53 -19.51 -0.69
CA ASP A 144 14.17 -19.45 0.61
C ASP A 144 14.84 -18.10 0.89
N GLU A 145 15.31 -17.95 2.12
CA GLU A 145 16.01 -16.74 2.57
C GLU A 145 17.28 -16.47 1.76
N GLN A 146 18.01 -17.52 1.36
CA GLN A 146 19.24 -17.40 0.59
C GLN A 146 18.99 -16.77 -0.79
N PHE A 147 17.90 -17.17 -1.45
CA PHE A 147 17.46 -16.58 -2.71
C PHE A 147 17.16 -15.09 -2.56
N TRP A 148 16.42 -14.71 -1.53
CA TRP A 148 16.06 -13.31 -1.27
C TRP A 148 17.27 -12.45 -0.90
N MET A 149 18.20 -12.98 -0.10
CA MET A 149 19.47 -12.32 0.21
C MET A 149 20.29 -12.06 -1.06
N ALA A 150 20.41 -13.04 -1.95
CA ALA A 150 21.14 -12.89 -3.21
C ALA A 150 20.53 -11.78 -4.09
N ILE A 151 19.21 -11.67 -4.17
CA ILE A 151 18.52 -10.58 -4.88
C ILE A 151 18.82 -9.23 -4.24
N ALA A 152 18.73 -9.15 -2.90
CA ALA A 152 18.99 -7.92 -2.17
C ALA A 152 20.43 -7.43 -2.39
N GLU A 153 21.41 -8.33 -2.36
CA GLU A 153 22.80 -8.02 -2.66
C GLU A 153 23.00 -7.52 -4.10
N ARG A 154 22.41 -8.19 -5.10
CA ARG A 154 22.49 -7.75 -6.50
C ARG A 154 21.91 -6.35 -6.70
N LYS A 155 20.80 -6.04 -6.03
CA LYS A 155 20.17 -4.71 -6.09
C LYS A 155 20.94 -3.64 -5.31
N GLY A 156 21.57 -4.01 -4.19
CA GLY A 156 22.43 -3.11 -3.42
C GLY A 156 23.70 -2.69 -4.17
N HIS A 157 24.27 -3.59 -4.98
CA HIS A 157 25.47 -3.31 -5.77
C HIS A 157 25.22 -2.49 -7.06
N GLN A 158 23.97 -2.39 -7.52
CA GLN A 158 23.61 -1.56 -8.68
C GLN A 158 23.28 -0.09 -8.32
N GLY A 159 23.38 0.28 -7.04
CA GLY A 159 23.06 1.61 -6.53
C GLY A 159 24.27 2.49 -6.18
N HIS A 160 25.50 2.11 -6.55
CA HIS A 160 26.72 2.89 -6.33
C HIS A 160 27.36 3.37 -7.63
#